data_AF-A0A259PDM7-F1
#
_entry.id   AF-A0A259PDM7-F1
#
_cell.length_a   1.000
_cell.length_b   1.000
_cell.length_c   1.000
_cell.angle_alpha   90.00
_cell.angle_beta   90.00
_cell.angle_gamma   90.00
#
_symmetry.space_group_name_H-M   'P 1'
#
loop_
_entity.id
_entity.type
_entity.pdbx_description
1 polymer ?
#
loop_
_entity_poly.entity_id
_entity_poly.type
_entity_poly.pdbx_seq_one_letter_code
_entity_poly.pdbx_strand_id
1 'polypeptide(L)' 'LKKLLEFIFPPRSSFVVEEVDTIRNVLVLEDKQFGIRAEVNIGPKELKSAKIAGPYCVVLHYKDGTCKKTRFMR' A
#
# COMPACT_ATOMS: atom_id res chain seq x y z
N LEU A 1 -2.66 26.97 -14.85
CA LEU A 1 -1.64 25.92 -15.12
C LEU A 1 -1.58 24.79 -14.08
N LYS A 2 -1.71 25.03 -12.76
CA LYS A 2 -1.56 23.97 -11.74
C LYS A 2 -2.56 22.80 -11.83
N LYS A 3 -3.85 23.08 -12.08
CA LYS A 3 -4.92 22.05 -12.12
C LYS A 3 -4.83 21.05 -13.28
N LEU A 4 -4.17 21.39 -14.38
CA LEU A 4 -4.08 20.51 -15.56
C LEU A 4 -3.05 19.38 -15.36
N LEU A 5 -1.99 19.65 -14.58
CA LEU A 5 -0.92 18.68 -14.29
C LEU A 5 -1.36 17.60 -13.29
N GLU A 6 -2.21 17.95 -12.32
CA GLU A 6 -2.81 17.00 -11.36
C GLU A 6 -3.72 15.96 -12.03
N PHE A 7 -4.24 16.27 -13.23
CA PHE A 7 -5.09 15.35 -14.00
C PHE A 7 -4.26 14.34 -14.81
N ILE A 8 -3.02 14.68 -15.15
CA ILE A 8 -2.12 13.84 -15.95
C ILE A 8 -1.26 12.95 -15.04
N PHE A 9 -0.96 13.41 -13.83
CA PHE A 9 -0.32 12.62 -12.79
C PHE A 9 -1.19 12.62 -11.54
N PRO A 10 -2.02 11.57 -11.31
CA PRO A 10 -2.77 11.49 -10.07
C PRO A 10 -1.80 11.61 -8.89
N PRO A 11 -2.22 12.24 -7.78
CA PRO A 11 -1.36 12.45 -6.63
C PRO A 11 -0.71 11.12 -6.27
N ARG A 12 0.62 11.07 -6.40
CA ARG A 12 1.40 9.92 -5.94
C ARG A 12 1.04 9.74 -4.47
N SER A 13 0.57 8.57 -4.12
CA SER A 13 0.29 8.24 -2.73
C SER A 13 1.55 8.52 -1.91
N SER A 14 1.42 9.33 -0.86
CA SER A 14 2.51 9.63 0.09
C SER A 14 2.86 8.42 0.96
N PHE A 15 2.05 7.35 0.89
CA PHE A 15 2.30 6.10 1.58
C PHE A 15 3.43 5.31 0.93
N VAL A 16 4.30 4.79 1.78
CA VAL A 16 5.33 3.81 1.42
C VAL A 16 5.16 2.54 2.25
N VAL A 17 5.62 1.41 1.72
CA VAL A 17 5.76 0.19 2.53
C VAL A 17 6.95 0.40 3.46
N GLU A 18 6.67 0.43 4.76
CA GLU A 18 7.70 0.61 5.78
C GLU A 18 8.25 -0.73 6.22
N GLU A 19 7.35 -1.68 6.54
CA GLU A 19 7.73 -2.97 7.12
C GLU A 19 6.78 -4.07 6.66
N VAL A 20 7.31 -5.29 6.53
CA VAL A 20 6.53 -6.52 6.36
C VAL A 20 6.81 -7.40 7.56
N ASP A 21 5.86 -7.45 8.52
CA ASP A 21 5.96 -8.31 9.68
C ASP A 21 5.23 -9.63 9.39
N THR A 22 6.01 -10.67 9.08
CA THR A 22 5.49 -12.01 8.79
C THR A 22 5.06 -12.78 10.04
N ILE A 23 5.54 -12.39 11.23
CA ILE A 23 5.16 -13.01 12.51
C ILE A 23 3.75 -12.56 12.89
N ARG A 24 3.50 -11.25 12.84
CA ARG A 24 2.17 -10.66 13.08
C ARG A 24 1.25 -10.74 11.86
N ASN A 25 1.78 -11.14 10.70
CA ASN A 25 1.07 -11.26 9.43
C ASN A 25 0.46 -9.93 8.95
N VAL A 26 1.22 -8.85 9.11
CA VAL A 26 0.81 -7.48 8.77
C VAL A 26 1.87 -6.78 7.91
N LEU A 27 1.39 -5.94 7.01
CA LEU A 27 2.16 -4.99 6.25
C LEU A 27 1.96 -3.61 6.88
N VAL A 28 3.04 -2.95 7.27
CA VAL A 28 3.02 -1.60 7.82
C VAL A 28 3.30 -0.60 6.70
N LEU A 29 2.42 0.38 6.60
CA LEU A 29 2.46 1.45 5.62
C LEU A 29 2.59 2.78 6.36
N GLU A 30 3.45 3.67 5.86
CA GLU A 30 3.64 4.99 6.46
C GLU A 30 3.40 6.09 5.42
N ASP A 31 2.54 7.04 5.76
CA ASP A 31 2.42 8.30 5.05
C ASP A 31 3.59 9.22 5.44
N LYS A 32 4.56 9.40 4.54
CA LYS A 32 5.73 10.23 4.80
C LYS A 32 5.41 11.74 4.87
N GLN A 33 4.23 12.16 4.45
CA GLN A 33 3.81 13.56 4.51
C GLN A 33 3.23 13.92 5.88
N PHE A 34 2.47 13.02 6.48
CA PHE A 34 1.75 13.27 7.73
C PHE A 34 2.24 12.43 8.92
N GLY A 35 3.16 11.49 8.70
CA GLY A 35 3.65 10.56 9.72
C GLY A 35 2.59 9.55 10.18
N ILE A 36 1.59 9.27 9.34
CA ILE A 36 0.49 8.36 9.67
C ILE A 36 0.90 6.93 9.36
N ARG A 37 0.75 6.03 10.33
CA ARG A 37 0.95 4.59 10.13
C ARG A 37 -0.37 3.85 9.94
N ALA A 38 -0.40 2.92 8.99
CA ALA A 38 -1.52 2.04 8.73
C ALA A 38 -1.03 0.59 8.64
N GLU A 39 -1.76 -0.33 9.28
CA GLU A 39 -1.48 -1.76 9.20
C GLU A 39 -2.46 -2.45 8.24
N VAL A 40 -1.95 -3.33 7.40
CA VAL A 40 -2.74 -4.12 6.46
C VAL A 40 -2.48 -5.61 6.69
N ASN A 41 -3.55 -6.36 6.96
CA ASN A 41 -3.44 -7.80 7.11
C ASN A 41 -3.06 -8.45 5.77
N ILE A 42 -1.97 -9.23 5.78
CA ILE A 42 -1.44 -9.92 4.61
C ILE A 42 -2.33 -11.11 4.23
N GLY A 43 -2.95 -11.76 5.22
CA GLY A 43 -3.75 -12.97 5.07
C GLY A 43 -2.93 -14.26 5.15
N PRO A 44 -3.53 -15.43 4.95
CA PRO A 44 -2.89 -16.72 5.22
C PRO A 44 -1.83 -17.13 4.18
N LYS A 45 -1.60 -16.33 3.15
CA LYS A 45 -0.74 -16.66 2.02
C LYS A 45 0.63 -16.00 2.18
N GLU A 46 1.68 -16.69 1.75
CA GLU A 46 3.02 -16.11 1.72
C GLU A 46 3.10 -14.93 0.75
N LEU A 47 3.40 -13.75 1.29
CA LEU A 47 3.60 -12.54 0.52
C LEU A 47 4.91 -12.62 -0.26
N LYS A 48 4.85 -12.27 -1.55
CA LYS A 48 6.00 -12.11 -2.43
C LYS A 48 6.43 -10.64 -2.48
N SER A 49 5.47 -9.72 -2.65
CA SER A 49 5.72 -8.27 -2.64
C SER A 49 4.44 -7.50 -2.37
N ALA A 50 4.58 -6.25 -1.91
CA ALA A 50 3.48 -5.30 -1.80
C ALA A 50 3.78 -4.03 -2.60
N LYS A 51 2.78 -3.48 -3.27
CA LYS A 51 2.92 -2.27 -4.09
C LYS A 51 1.78 -1.31 -3.82
N ILE A 52 2.10 -0.03 -3.67
CA ILE A 52 1.10 1.02 -3.54
C ILE A 52 0.44 1.22 -4.91
N ALA A 53 -0.87 1.01 -4.96
CA ALA A 53 -1.66 1.07 -6.20
C ALA A 53 -2.49 2.35 -6.31
N GLY A 54 -2.42 3.23 -5.32
CA GLY A 54 -3.09 4.52 -5.27
C GLY A 54 -3.19 5.04 -3.84
N PRO A 55 -3.85 6.19 -3.64
CA PRO A 55 -4.13 6.71 -2.30
C PRO A 55 -4.84 5.67 -1.45
N TYR A 56 -4.30 5.40 -0.26
CA TYR A 56 -4.86 4.47 0.72
C TYR A 56 -5.07 3.03 0.20
N CYS A 57 -4.37 2.65 -0.88
CA CYS A 57 -4.55 1.36 -1.52
C CYS A 57 -3.23 0.65 -1.82
N VAL A 58 -3.15 -0.61 -1.40
CA VAL A 58 -2.02 -1.50 -1.63
C VAL A 58 -2.47 -2.75 -2.36
N VAL A 59 -1.63 -3.27 -3.25
CA VAL A 59 -1.78 -4.57 -3.86
C VAL A 59 -0.74 -5.50 -3.27
N LEU A 60 -1.22 -6.59 -2.68
CA LEU A 60 -0.44 -7.69 -2.18
C LEU A 60 -0.28 -8.72 -3.30
N HIS A 61 0.96 -9.07 -3.63
CA HIS A 61 1.29 -10.13 -4.57
C HIS A 61 1.82 -11.33 -3.78
N TYR A 62 1.23 -12.50 -3.96
CA TYR A 62 1.60 -13.72 -3.23
C TYR A 62 2.51 -14.61 -4.07
N LYS A 63 3.21 -15.54 -3.42
CA LYS A 63 4.08 -16.49 -4.11
C LYS A 63 3.34 -17.48 -5.01
N ASP A 64 2.08 -17.77 -4.71
CA ASP A 64 1.20 -18.63 -5.52
C ASP A 64 0.73 -17.97 -6.84
N GLY A 65 1.17 -16.73 -7.11
CA GLY A 65 0.80 -15.98 -8.31
C GLY A 65 -0.49 -15.17 -8.17
N THR A 66 -1.24 -15.35 -7.08
CA THR A 66 -2.45 -14.55 -6.83
C THR A 66 -2.12 -13.16 -6.31
N CYS A 67 -3.07 -12.24 -6.43
CA CYS A 67 -2.96 -10.90 -5.87
C CYS A 67 -4.23 -10.48 -5.14
N LYS A 68 -4.09 -9.58 -4.16
CA LYS A 68 -5.19 -9.01 -3.40
C LYS A 68 -5.01 -7.50 -3.31
N LYS A 69 -6.00 -6.75 -3.77
CA LYS A 69 -6.06 -5.29 -3.60
C LYS A 69 -6.80 -4.98 -2.30
N THR A 70 -6.15 -4.25 -1.40
CA THR A 70 -6.72 -3.85 -0.12
C THR A 70 -6.67 -2.34 0.02
N ARG A 71 -7.77 -1.76 0.51
CA ARG A 71 -7.82 -0.38 0.97
C ARG A 71 -7.59 -0.36 2.48
N PHE A 72 -6.72 0.52 2.95
CA PHE A 72 -6.23 0.51 4.34
C PHE A 72 -6.60 1.76 5.16
N MET A 73 -7.24 2.74 4.53
CA MET A 73 -7.96 3.83 5.20
C MET A 73 -9.25 4.12 4.42
N ARG A 74 -10.32 4.48 5.14
CA ARG A 74 -11.61 4.84 4.53
C ARG A 74 -11.63 6.31 4.16
#